data_AF-A0A258K997-F1
#
_entry.id   AF-A0A258K997-F1
#
_cell.length_a   1.000
_cell.length_b   1.000
_cell.length_c   1.000
_cell.angle_alpha   90.00
_cell.angle_beta   90.00
_cell.angle_gamma   90.00
#
_symmetry.space_group_name_H-M   'P 1'
#
loop_
_entity.id
_entity.type
_entity.pdbx_description
1 polymer ?
#
loop_
_entity_poly.entity_id
_entity_poly.type
_entity_poly.pdbx_seq_one_letter_code
_entity_poly.pdbx_strand_id
1 'polypeptide(L)'
;TVAIADVAAYIRPGSPLDREALVRGNSVYFPDRVVPMLPERISNDLCSLRPQEDRPALAVRMVIAPDGRKSSHSFHRILMRSAAKLSYAQAQAAIDGQADDATGPLVDDVLKPLYAAYACVKTARDARQPLDLNLPERKILLKADGTVDRVIVPPRLDAHRLIEEFMILANVAAAETLEAKRTPLVYRVHDGPTLEKLSALRTFLQTLDIALPKSDTVRPSTFNRILERVEGTDTAPLVNQVILRSQSQAEYAAENYGHFGLNLRRYAHFTSPIRRYADLIVHRGLVASLGFGADGLPPETTIEQLGEVAAAISVTERRAMAAERETVDRLIAHHLADQIGAVFAARISGATRAGLFVALEETGADGFIPASTLGQDYYRYDEARQALVGDRTGEMHRIGDRVEVRLVEAAPVAGALRFELMTEGAYPGGKRGAGAPRGAPKRSPKGGASRPERAGSRKATPRNKGRKT
;
A
#
# COMPACT_ATOMS: atom_id res chain seq x y z
N THR A 1 16.13 3.80 24.28
CA THR A 1 15.65 5.20 24.15
C THR A 1 15.56 5.54 22.68
N VAL A 2 14.56 6.31 22.26
CA VAL A 2 14.48 6.85 20.90
C VAL A 2 14.69 8.36 21.01
N ALA A 3 15.67 8.91 20.30
CA ALA A 3 15.98 10.34 20.30
C ALA A 3 15.72 10.90 18.90
N ILE A 4 14.91 11.96 18.82
CA ILE A 4 14.48 12.59 17.56
C ILE A 4 14.97 14.02 17.55
N ALA A 5 15.48 14.48 16.41
CA ALA A 5 15.95 15.85 16.22
C ALA A 5 14.95 16.90 16.73
N ASP A 6 15.42 17.83 17.57
CA ASP A 6 14.59 18.90 18.13
C ASP A 6 14.41 20.04 17.12
N VAL A 7 13.54 19.81 16.13
CA VAL A 7 13.23 20.80 15.09
C VAL A 7 12.45 21.99 15.67
N ALA A 8 11.68 21.79 16.74
CA ALA A 8 10.94 22.86 17.42
C ALA A 8 11.85 23.94 18.01
N ALA A 9 13.07 23.58 18.44
CA ALA A 9 14.10 24.55 18.84
C ALA A 9 14.41 25.58 17.75
N TYR A 10 14.50 25.12 16.49
CA TYR A 10 14.91 25.93 15.34
C TYR A 10 13.73 26.58 14.60
N ILE A 11 12.59 25.89 14.52
CA ILE A 11 11.40 26.33 13.78
C ILE A 11 10.32 26.76 14.77
N ARG A 12 10.29 28.05 15.09
CA ARG A 12 9.33 28.64 16.06
C ARG A 12 7.96 28.89 15.42
N PRO A 13 6.84 28.69 16.16
CA PRO A 13 5.50 29.00 15.67
C PRO A 13 5.39 30.39 15.05
N GLY A 14 4.68 30.51 13.92
CA GLY A 14 4.41 31.77 13.23
C GLY A 14 5.61 32.39 12.49
N SER A 15 6.83 31.85 12.64
CA SER A 15 8.02 32.31 11.92
C SER A 15 7.91 32.11 10.40
N PRO A 16 8.71 32.82 9.56
CA PRO A 16 8.71 32.60 8.12
C PRO A 16 9.01 31.14 7.73
N LEU A 17 9.93 30.48 8.45
CA LEU A 17 10.26 29.08 8.24
C LEU A 17 9.11 28.13 8.61
N ASP A 18 8.35 28.46 9.64
CA ASP A 18 7.18 27.69 10.08
C ASP A 18 6.04 27.76 9.06
N ARG A 19 5.75 28.97 8.55
CA ARG A 19 4.73 29.17 7.51
C ARG A 19 5.09 28.43 6.23
N GLU A 20 6.36 28.46 5.81
CA GLU A 20 6.84 27.69 4.66
C GLU A 20 6.76 26.17 4.90
N ALA A 21 7.13 25.71 6.11
CA ALA A 21 7.03 24.29 6.48
C ALA A 21 5.58 23.79 6.47
N LEU A 22 4.61 24.61 6.88
CA LEU A 22 3.17 24.32 6.79
C LEU A 22 2.68 24.27 5.33
N VAL A 23 3.09 25.23 4.48
CA VAL A 23 2.73 25.27 3.05
C VAL A 23 3.26 24.06 2.28
N ARG A 24 4.44 23.55 2.66
CA ARG A 24 5.00 22.29 2.12
C ARG A 24 4.32 21.07 2.74
N GLY A 25 4.08 21.10 4.05
CA GLY A 25 3.49 20.04 4.88
C GLY A 25 4.37 18.81 5.09
N ASN A 26 5.10 18.39 4.05
CA ASN A 26 6.05 17.28 4.08
C ASN A 26 7.16 17.46 3.02
N SER A 27 8.24 16.70 3.16
CA SER A 27 9.22 16.54 2.07
C SER A 27 8.67 15.60 0.99
N VAL A 28 9.15 15.77 -0.25
CA VAL A 28 8.79 14.94 -1.42
C VAL A 28 10.05 14.22 -1.92
N TYR A 29 9.95 12.92 -2.18
CA TYR A 29 11.06 12.01 -2.47
C TYR A 29 10.97 11.47 -3.91
N PHE A 30 11.56 12.21 -4.85
CA PHE A 30 11.69 11.72 -6.23
C PHE A 30 12.87 10.75 -6.36
N PRO A 31 12.91 9.89 -7.40
CA PRO A 31 14.02 8.96 -7.61
C PRO A 31 15.40 9.62 -7.79
N ASP A 32 15.44 10.87 -8.26
CA ASP A 32 16.67 11.65 -8.50
C ASP A 32 17.00 12.66 -7.39
N ARG A 33 15.99 13.17 -6.66
CA ARG A 33 16.16 14.28 -5.69
C ARG A 33 15.11 14.26 -4.58
N VAL A 34 15.41 14.98 -3.49
CA VAL A 34 14.42 15.31 -2.46
C VAL A 34 14.06 16.79 -2.56
N VAL A 35 12.77 17.12 -2.50
CA VAL A 35 12.29 18.49 -2.25
C VAL A 35 11.97 18.58 -0.75
N PRO A 36 12.83 19.20 0.07
CA PRO A 36 12.70 19.11 1.53
C PRO A 36 11.64 20.09 2.06
N MET A 37 10.97 19.71 3.15
CA MET A 37 10.07 20.59 3.91
C MET A 37 10.80 21.78 4.55
N LEU A 38 12.05 21.57 4.96
CA LEU A 38 12.89 22.57 5.61
C LEU A 38 14.16 22.83 4.77
N PRO A 39 14.72 24.05 4.75
CA PRO A 39 15.97 24.35 4.07
C PRO A 39 17.09 23.38 4.44
N GLU A 40 17.94 23.00 3.48
CA GLU A 40 18.98 21.97 3.66
C GLU A 40 19.94 22.25 4.83
N ARG A 41 20.28 23.52 5.06
CA ARG A 41 21.09 23.95 6.22
C ARG A 41 20.44 23.59 7.56
N ILE A 42 19.12 23.47 7.63
CA ILE A 42 18.41 23.03 8.83
C ILE A 42 18.29 21.50 8.82
N SER A 43 17.81 20.91 7.73
CA SER A 43 17.49 19.47 7.66
C SER A 43 18.72 18.55 7.60
N ASN A 44 19.75 18.91 6.83
CA ASN A 44 20.93 18.08 6.59
C ASN A 44 22.11 18.37 7.55
N ASP A 45 22.04 19.46 8.32
CA ASP A 45 23.15 19.94 9.17
C ASP A 45 22.73 20.16 10.63
N LEU A 46 21.97 21.22 10.92
CA LEU A 46 21.61 21.58 12.31
C LEU A 46 20.72 20.55 13.01
N CYS A 47 19.68 20.05 12.34
CA CYS A 47 18.78 19.02 12.88
C CYS A 47 19.27 17.59 12.60
N SER A 48 20.28 17.40 11.76
CA SER A 48 20.79 16.07 11.47
C SER A 48 21.57 15.53 12.66
N LEU A 49 21.19 14.34 13.17
CA LEU A 49 21.84 13.65 14.30
C LEU A 49 23.15 12.99 13.83
N ARG A 50 24.11 13.82 13.42
CA ARG A 50 25.41 13.39 12.88
C ARG A 50 26.26 12.67 13.93
N PRO A 51 27.13 11.73 13.51
CA PRO A 51 28.05 11.07 14.42
C PRO A 51 29.08 12.06 14.97
N GLN A 52 29.46 11.87 16.24
CA GLN A 52 30.50 12.61 16.96
C GLN A 52 30.27 14.13 17.14
N GLU A 53 29.09 14.64 16.79
CA GLU A 53 28.66 16.01 17.04
C GLU A 53 27.55 16.06 18.11
N ASP A 54 27.58 17.08 18.97
CA ASP A 54 26.48 17.34 19.90
C ASP A 54 25.28 17.93 19.14
N ARG A 55 24.08 17.39 19.41
CA ARG A 55 22.83 17.78 18.75
C ARG A 55 21.65 17.79 19.73
N PRO A 56 20.77 18.79 19.68
CA PRO A 56 19.56 18.81 20.50
C PRO A 56 18.53 17.80 19.97
N ALA A 57 17.93 17.05 20.89
CA ALA A 57 16.93 16.04 20.57
C ALA A 57 15.80 16.03 21.61
N LEU A 58 14.58 15.78 21.14
CA LEU A 58 13.47 15.38 21.97
C LEU A 58 13.47 13.85 22.01
N ALA A 59 13.76 13.29 23.18
CA ALA A 59 13.96 11.86 23.38
C ALA A 59 12.86 11.24 24.23
N VAL A 60 12.48 10.01 23.91
CA VAL A 60 11.59 9.18 24.72
C VAL A 60 12.34 7.96 25.27
N ARG A 61 12.39 7.88 26.60
CA ARG A 61 12.81 6.67 27.31
C ARG A 61 11.57 5.82 27.53
N MET A 62 11.57 4.61 26.96
CA MET A 62 10.50 3.62 27.10
C MET A 62 11.04 2.43 27.88
N VAL A 63 10.19 1.82 28.70
CA VAL A 63 10.45 0.52 29.34
C VAL A 63 9.56 -0.51 28.65
N ILE A 64 10.17 -1.61 28.22
CA ILE A 64 9.51 -2.74 27.57
C ILE A 64 9.48 -3.89 28.58
N ALA A 65 8.30 -4.45 28.83
CA ALA A 65 8.13 -5.61 29.69
C ALA A 65 8.50 -6.92 28.95
N PRO A 66 8.72 -8.04 29.67
CA PRO A 66 9.08 -9.33 29.05
C PRO A 66 8.08 -9.85 28.01
N ASP A 67 6.81 -9.42 28.08
CA ASP A 67 5.76 -9.73 27.10
C ASP A 67 5.79 -8.84 25.84
N GLY A 68 6.80 -7.97 25.73
CA GLY A 68 6.98 -7.02 24.64
C GLY A 68 6.21 -5.70 24.77
N ARG A 69 5.32 -5.56 25.76
CA ARG A 69 4.48 -4.37 25.88
C ARG A 69 5.26 -3.22 26.51
N LYS A 70 5.05 -2.00 26.00
CA LYS A 70 5.56 -0.75 26.62
C LYS A 70 4.87 -0.55 27.98
N SER A 71 5.58 -0.77 29.08
CA SER A 71 5.05 -0.65 30.44
C SER A 71 5.01 0.80 30.93
N SER A 72 6.01 1.61 30.57
CA SER A 72 6.07 3.03 30.90
C SER A 72 6.92 3.81 29.90
N HIS A 73 6.77 5.14 29.91
CA HIS A 73 7.62 6.05 29.15
C HIS A 73 7.79 7.40 29.83
N SER A 74 8.84 8.12 29.46
CA SER A 74 9.08 9.51 29.82
C SER A 74 9.77 10.23 28.67
N PHE A 75 9.35 11.46 28.38
CA PHE A 75 10.00 12.33 27.42
C PHE A 75 11.03 13.22 28.13
N HIS A 76 12.09 13.56 27.40
CA HIS A 76 13.23 14.35 27.88
C HIS A 76 13.73 15.22 26.72
N ARG A 77 14.00 16.49 26.97
CA ARG A 77 14.70 17.36 26.01
C ARG A 77 16.19 17.33 26.35
N ILE A 78 17.02 16.86 25.42
CA ILE A 78 18.42 16.49 25.68
C ILE A 78 19.37 17.06 24.64
N LEU A 79 20.65 17.09 24.98
CA LEU A 79 21.74 17.03 24.01
C LEU A 79 22.18 15.57 23.87
N MET A 80 22.46 15.13 22.65
CA MET A 80 23.03 13.81 22.36
C MET A 80 24.20 13.92 21.39
N ARG A 81 25.13 12.96 21.49
CA ARG A 81 26.22 12.75 20.52
C ARG A 81 26.06 11.34 19.95
N SER A 82 25.79 11.21 18.65
CA SER A 82 25.66 9.87 18.05
C SER A 82 27.04 9.20 17.94
N ALA A 83 27.18 7.94 18.33
CA ALA A 83 28.45 7.23 18.26
C ALA A 83 28.86 6.91 16.80
N ALA A 84 27.90 6.55 15.96
CA ALA A 84 28.12 6.16 14.57
C ALA A 84 26.94 6.52 13.66
N LYS A 85 27.17 6.46 12.35
CA LYS A 85 26.14 6.51 11.31
C LYS A 85 26.15 5.17 10.58
N LEU A 86 25.14 4.34 10.82
CA LEU A 86 25.02 3.00 10.25
C LEU A 86 23.96 2.98 9.15
N SER A 87 24.20 2.20 8.09
CA SER A 87 23.13 1.78 7.17
C SER A 87 22.42 0.52 7.71
N TYR A 88 21.19 0.27 7.25
CA TYR A 88 20.46 -0.95 7.61
C TYR A 88 21.21 -2.23 7.21
N ALA A 89 21.90 -2.21 6.07
CA ALA A 89 22.71 -3.34 5.61
C ALA A 89 23.91 -3.61 6.53
N GLN A 90 24.62 -2.57 6.98
CA GLN A 90 25.73 -2.72 7.95
C GLN A 90 25.24 -3.22 9.32
N ALA A 91 24.15 -2.64 9.84
CA ALA A 91 23.59 -3.07 11.12
C ALA A 91 23.11 -4.53 11.08
N GLN A 92 22.54 -4.96 9.96
CA GLN A 92 22.14 -6.35 9.73
C GLN A 92 23.36 -7.28 9.61
N ALA A 93 24.33 -6.94 8.76
CA ALA A 93 25.56 -7.72 8.60
C ALA A 93 26.30 -7.90 9.94
N ALA A 94 26.37 -6.85 10.76
CA ALA A 94 27.02 -6.89 12.07
C ALA A 94 26.32 -7.81 13.07
N ILE A 95 24.98 -7.85 13.12
CA ILE A 95 24.26 -8.80 13.99
C ILE A 95 24.33 -10.23 13.46
N ASP A 96 24.46 -10.40 12.14
CA ASP A 96 24.65 -11.69 11.46
C ASP A 96 26.12 -12.20 11.52
N GLY A 97 26.99 -11.50 12.26
CA GLY A 97 28.38 -11.90 12.54
C GLY A 97 29.44 -11.32 11.59
N GLN A 98 29.07 -10.45 10.66
CA GLN A 98 29.93 -9.77 9.70
C GLN A 98 30.07 -8.28 10.05
N ALA A 99 30.66 -7.98 11.21
CA ALA A 99 30.89 -6.61 11.65
C ALA A 99 32.07 -5.95 10.90
N ASP A 100 31.90 -4.67 10.57
CA ASP A 100 32.95 -3.77 10.06
C ASP A 100 33.55 -2.92 11.18
N ASP A 101 34.58 -2.11 10.89
CA ASP A 101 35.26 -1.26 11.88
C ASP A 101 34.31 -0.27 12.60
N ALA A 102 33.21 0.13 11.95
CA ALA A 102 32.24 1.07 12.50
C ALA A 102 31.18 0.39 13.38
N THR A 103 30.88 -0.89 13.13
CA THR A 103 29.87 -1.67 13.85
C THR A 103 30.46 -2.56 14.93
N GLY A 104 31.69 -3.06 14.77
CA GLY A 104 32.38 -3.93 15.71
C GLY A 104 32.33 -3.45 17.16
N PRO A 105 32.73 -2.19 17.46
CA PRO A 105 32.65 -1.62 18.82
C PRO A 105 31.21 -1.44 19.36
N LEU A 106 30.19 -1.64 18.53
CA LEU A 106 28.78 -1.44 18.87
C LEU A 106 27.99 -2.75 18.97
N VAL A 107 28.56 -3.90 18.58
CA VAL A 107 27.83 -5.18 18.49
C VAL A 107 27.28 -5.59 19.87
N ASP A 108 28.13 -5.66 20.89
CA ASP A 108 27.77 -6.21 22.19
C ASP A 108 26.99 -5.22 23.07
N ASP A 109 27.39 -3.94 23.10
CA ASP A 109 26.81 -2.95 24.00
C ASP A 109 25.59 -2.20 23.42
N VAL A 110 25.39 -2.23 22.10
CA VAL A 110 24.33 -1.45 21.42
C VAL A 110 23.45 -2.33 20.53
N LEU A 111 24.01 -3.05 19.55
CA LEU A 111 23.20 -3.77 18.58
C LEU A 111 22.50 -4.99 19.21
N LYS A 112 23.22 -5.87 19.90
CA LYS A 112 22.60 -7.04 20.57
C LYS A 112 21.49 -6.65 21.56
N PRO A 113 21.65 -5.64 22.45
CA PRO A 113 20.57 -5.14 23.30
C PRO A 113 19.37 -4.58 22.54
N LEU A 114 19.58 -3.86 21.44
CA LEU A 114 18.49 -3.35 20.59
C LEU A 114 17.74 -4.49 19.89
N TYR A 115 18.44 -5.50 19.36
CA TYR A 115 17.82 -6.68 18.75
C TYR A 115 17.09 -7.56 19.77
N ALA A 116 17.61 -7.71 20.99
CA ALA A 116 16.91 -8.39 22.08
C ALA A 116 15.62 -7.65 22.48
N ALA A 117 15.66 -6.32 22.61
CA ALA A 117 14.47 -5.51 22.85
C ALA A 117 13.47 -5.58 21.68
N TYR A 118 13.95 -5.64 20.43
CA TYR A 118 13.10 -5.84 19.26
C TYR A 118 12.42 -7.21 19.27
N ALA A 119 13.11 -8.29 19.65
CA ALA A 119 12.51 -9.62 19.77
C ALA A 119 11.32 -9.62 20.75
N CYS A 120 11.43 -8.94 21.89
CA CYS A 120 10.30 -8.73 22.80
C CYS A 120 9.17 -7.92 22.12
N VAL A 121 9.48 -6.76 21.54
CA VAL A 121 8.47 -5.90 20.88
C VAL A 121 7.76 -6.62 19.74
N LYS A 122 8.46 -7.48 18.99
CA LYS A 122 7.88 -8.34 17.95
C LYS A 122 6.81 -9.27 18.51
N THR A 123 7.02 -9.91 19.67
CA THR A 123 5.98 -10.70 20.34
C THR A 123 4.73 -9.87 20.64
N ALA A 124 4.87 -8.63 21.11
CA ALA A 124 3.74 -7.74 21.34
C ALA A 124 3.09 -7.21 20.05
N ARG A 125 3.85 -7.02 18.96
CA ARG A 125 3.33 -6.72 17.62
C ARG A 125 2.49 -7.88 17.09
N ASP A 126 3.00 -9.09 17.19
CA ASP A 126 2.34 -10.27 16.65
C ASP A 126 1.07 -10.59 17.46
N ALA A 127 1.07 -10.35 18.77
CA ALA A 127 -0.15 -10.35 19.60
C ALA A 127 -1.10 -9.17 19.29
N ARG A 128 -0.59 -8.01 18.82
CA ARG A 128 -1.39 -6.86 18.36
C ARG A 128 -2.03 -7.13 17.00
N GLN A 129 -1.47 -8.00 16.16
CA GLN A 129 -1.94 -8.30 14.80
C GLN A 129 -2.29 -7.04 13.98
N PRO A 130 -1.30 -6.19 13.63
CA PRO A 130 -1.47 -5.19 12.57
C PRO A 130 -1.79 -5.87 11.23
N LEU A 131 -2.33 -5.13 10.27
CA LEU A 131 -2.62 -5.65 8.92
C LEU A 131 -1.31 -5.99 8.19
N ASP A 132 -1.08 -7.27 7.93
CA ASP A 132 0.23 -7.77 7.46
C ASP A 132 0.21 -8.07 5.96
N LEU A 133 0.16 -7.01 5.14
CA LEU A 133 0.19 -7.13 3.68
C LEU A 133 1.63 -7.33 3.18
N ASN A 134 1.85 -8.40 2.40
CA ASN A 134 3.14 -8.70 1.80
C ASN A 134 3.14 -8.25 0.33
N LEU A 135 3.64 -7.04 0.09
CA LEU A 135 3.73 -6.44 -1.24
C LEU A 135 5.17 -5.95 -1.48
N PRO A 136 5.81 -6.31 -2.61
CA PRO A 136 7.18 -5.89 -2.91
C PRO A 136 7.22 -4.40 -3.24
N GLU A 137 7.97 -3.63 -2.45
CA GLU A 137 8.34 -2.26 -2.78
C GLU A 137 9.42 -2.29 -3.86
N ARG A 138 9.23 -1.53 -4.95
CA ARG A 138 10.20 -1.43 -6.04
C ARG A 138 10.94 -0.11 -5.98
N LYS A 139 12.26 -0.16 -6.21
CA LYS A 139 13.14 1.00 -6.24
C LYS A 139 13.80 1.12 -7.62
N ILE A 140 13.63 2.28 -8.24
CA ILE A 140 14.39 2.66 -9.44
C ILE A 140 15.82 3.02 -9.02
N LEU A 141 16.81 2.48 -9.74
CA LEU A 141 18.18 2.98 -9.74
C LEU A 141 18.39 3.81 -11.01
N LEU A 142 18.96 5.00 -10.87
CA LEU A 142 19.26 5.90 -11.97
C LEU A 142 20.76 5.88 -12.31
N LYS A 143 21.07 6.12 -13.58
CA LYS A 143 22.42 6.43 -14.06
C LYS A 143 22.78 7.89 -13.76
N ALA A 144 24.04 8.24 -13.99
CA ALA A 144 24.55 9.61 -13.77
C ALA A 144 23.89 10.67 -14.68
N ASP A 145 23.28 10.27 -15.80
CA ASP A 145 22.52 11.15 -16.71
C ASP A 145 21.04 11.32 -16.31
N GLY A 146 20.59 10.68 -15.22
CA GLY A 146 19.20 10.69 -14.76
C GLY A 146 18.28 9.67 -15.44
N THR A 147 18.76 8.88 -16.41
CA THR A 147 18.00 7.78 -17.00
C THR A 147 17.96 6.56 -16.08
N VAL A 148 17.00 5.65 -16.28
CA VAL A 148 16.91 4.41 -15.51
C VAL A 148 18.05 3.45 -15.87
N ASP A 149 18.77 2.98 -14.84
CA ASP A 149 19.71 1.84 -14.92
C ASP A 149 18.94 0.53 -14.84
N ARG A 150 18.23 0.32 -13.72
CA ARG A 150 17.38 -0.86 -13.47
C ARG A 150 16.37 -0.60 -12.35
N VAL A 151 15.35 -1.45 -12.28
CA VAL A 151 14.44 -1.55 -11.13
C VAL A 151 14.86 -2.73 -10.26
N ILE A 152 14.84 -2.56 -8.93
CA ILE A 152 15.14 -3.62 -7.96
C ILE A 152 14.03 -3.71 -6.90
N VAL A 153 13.87 -4.89 -6.29
CA VAL A 153 13.11 -5.07 -5.04
C VAL A 153 14.12 -5.22 -3.91
N PRO A 154 14.38 -4.19 -3.08
CA PRO A 154 15.30 -4.31 -1.96
C PRO A 154 14.77 -5.28 -0.89
N PRO A 155 15.65 -6.05 -0.21
CA PRO A 155 15.22 -6.98 0.83
C PRO A 155 14.76 -6.23 2.10
N ARG A 156 13.61 -6.62 2.65
CA ARG A 156 13.10 -6.09 3.93
C ARG A 156 13.76 -6.77 5.12
N LEU A 157 15.01 -6.35 5.41
CA LEU A 157 15.82 -6.83 6.54
C LEU A 157 15.16 -6.57 7.91
N ASP A 158 15.48 -7.37 8.92
CA ASP A 158 15.01 -7.18 10.30
C ASP A 158 15.53 -5.87 10.92
N ALA A 159 16.69 -5.37 10.50
CA ALA A 159 17.18 -4.02 10.83
C ALA A 159 16.15 -2.91 10.50
N HIS A 160 15.39 -3.03 9.41
CA HIS A 160 14.33 -2.07 9.06
C HIS A 160 13.15 -2.20 10.02
N ARG A 161 12.69 -3.44 10.28
CA ARG A 161 11.55 -3.75 11.15
C ARG A 161 11.80 -3.35 12.61
N LEU A 162 13.04 -3.45 13.07
CA LEU A 162 13.49 -3.00 14.39
C LEU A 162 13.28 -1.50 14.56
N ILE A 163 13.75 -0.70 13.59
CA ILE A 163 13.54 0.75 13.62
C ILE A 163 12.05 1.09 13.47
N GLU A 164 11.33 0.41 12.58
CA GLU A 164 9.89 0.57 12.36
C GLU A 164 9.08 0.43 13.67
N GLU A 165 9.21 -0.69 14.39
CA GLU A 165 8.46 -0.90 15.64
C GLU A 165 8.91 0.04 16.78
N PHE A 166 10.20 0.39 16.89
CA PHE A 166 10.64 1.39 17.87
C PHE A 166 10.10 2.78 17.56
N MET A 167 9.99 3.17 16.28
CA MET A 167 9.35 4.43 15.90
C MET A 167 7.83 4.39 16.16
N ILE A 168 7.17 3.26 15.92
CA ILE A 168 5.74 3.07 16.24
C ILE A 168 5.51 3.22 17.75
N LEU A 169 6.32 2.60 18.61
CA LEU A 169 6.20 2.75 20.06
C LEU A 169 6.43 4.18 20.54
N ALA A 170 7.39 4.91 19.95
CA ALA A 170 7.64 6.31 20.24
C ALA A 170 6.47 7.22 19.82
N ASN A 171 5.87 6.95 18.66
CA ASN A 171 4.66 7.62 18.16
C ASN A 171 3.43 7.37 19.07
N VAL A 172 3.25 6.14 19.58
CA VAL A 172 2.20 5.82 20.57
C VAL A 172 2.45 6.55 21.89
N ALA A 173 3.69 6.54 22.39
CA ALA A 173 4.07 7.23 23.62
C ALA A 173 3.80 8.75 23.54
N ALA A 174 4.05 9.38 22.38
CA ALA A 174 3.76 10.80 22.16
C ALA A 174 2.26 11.10 22.26
N ALA A 175 1.42 10.29 21.58
CA ALA A 175 -0.03 10.42 21.66
C ALA A 175 -0.54 10.23 23.10
N GLU A 176 -0.07 9.19 23.80
CA GLU A 176 -0.44 8.94 25.21
C GLU A 176 -0.06 10.10 26.15
N THR A 177 1.12 10.69 25.98
CA THR A 177 1.54 11.83 26.82
C THR A 177 0.67 13.05 26.59
N LEU A 178 0.35 13.39 25.34
CA LEU A 178 -0.46 14.57 25.02
C LEU A 178 -1.93 14.39 25.43
N GLU A 179 -2.51 13.21 25.23
CA GLU A 179 -3.83 12.85 25.77
C GLU A 179 -3.87 12.99 27.31
N ALA A 180 -2.88 12.42 28.01
CA ALA A 180 -2.81 12.48 29.48
C ALA A 180 -2.64 13.92 30.00
N LYS A 181 -1.99 14.78 29.23
CA LYS A 181 -1.83 16.22 29.49
C LYS A 181 -2.99 17.08 28.98
N ARG A 182 -4.01 16.48 28.36
CA ARG A 182 -5.15 17.18 27.71
C ARG A 182 -4.70 18.26 26.72
N THR A 183 -3.56 18.04 26.07
CA THR A 183 -2.98 18.98 25.10
C THR A 183 -3.53 18.66 23.71
N PRO A 184 -4.07 19.65 22.96
CA PRO A 184 -4.48 19.45 21.58
C PRO A 184 -3.33 18.86 20.74
N LEU A 185 -3.63 17.88 19.90
CA LEU A 185 -2.65 17.23 19.03
C LEU A 185 -3.28 16.81 17.69
N VAL A 186 -2.40 16.55 16.72
CA VAL A 186 -2.77 15.95 15.43
C VAL A 186 -2.45 14.45 15.49
N TYR A 187 -3.47 13.63 15.33
CA TYR A 187 -3.35 12.18 15.23
C TYR A 187 -3.04 11.77 13.79
N ARG A 188 -2.37 10.63 13.62
CA ARG A 188 -2.34 9.89 12.37
C ARG A 188 -3.36 8.77 12.48
N VAL A 189 -4.48 8.96 11.81
CA VAL A 189 -5.65 8.09 11.86
C VAL A 189 -5.79 7.30 10.56
N HIS A 190 -6.45 6.15 10.64
CA HIS A 190 -6.71 5.29 9.48
C HIS A 190 -7.96 4.47 9.81
N ASP A 191 -9.08 4.78 9.16
CA ASP A 191 -10.35 4.08 9.39
C ASP A 191 -10.30 2.64 8.81
N GLY A 192 -11.27 1.81 9.18
CA GLY A 192 -11.52 0.53 8.53
C GLY A 192 -12.03 0.69 7.09
N PRO A 193 -12.08 -0.41 6.31
CA PRO A 193 -12.81 -0.47 5.05
C PRO A 193 -14.28 -0.05 5.18
N THR A 194 -14.80 0.70 4.20
CA THR A 194 -16.23 1.06 4.14
C THR A 194 -17.11 -0.16 3.88
N LEU A 195 -18.39 -0.11 4.25
CA LEU A 195 -19.35 -1.21 4.05
C LEU A 195 -19.45 -1.65 2.57
N GLU A 196 -19.39 -0.70 1.65
CA GLU A 196 -19.36 -0.95 0.20
C GLU A 196 -18.11 -1.76 -0.21
N LYS A 197 -16.92 -1.30 0.22
CA LYS A 197 -15.66 -2.00 -0.03
C LYS A 197 -15.62 -3.40 0.61
N LEU A 198 -16.19 -3.56 1.81
CA LEU A 198 -16.35 -4.86 2.48
C LEU A 198 -17.31 -5.79 1.73
N SER A 199 -18.39 -5.25 1.16
CA SER A 199 -19.34 -6.03 0.35
C SER A 199 -18.70 -6.52 -0.96
N ALA A 200 -17.97 -5.64 -1.65
CA ALA A 200 -17.20 -5.98 -2.84
C ALA A 200 -16.12 -7.04 -2.54
N LEU A 201 -15.33 -6.84 -1.48
CA LEU A 201 -14.32 -7.81 -1.03
C LEU A 201 -14.94 -9.16 -0.66
N ARG A 202 -16.08 -9.18 0.03
CA ARG A 202 -16.78 -10.42 0.38
C ARG A 202 -17.24 -11.18 -0.85
N THR A 203 -17.81 -10.47 -1.84
CA THR A 203 -18.24 -11.04 -3.12
C THR A 203 -17.06 -11.63 -3.89
N PHE A 204 -15.96 -10.89 -3.96
CA PHE A 204 -14.73 -11.35 -4.59
C PHE A 204 -14.17 -12.62 -3.91
N LEU A 205 -14.02 -12.62 -2.58
CA LEU A 205 -13.46 -13.76 -1.83
C LEU A 205 -14.35 -15.02 -1.94
N GLN A 206 -15.66 -14.87 -2.07
CA GLN A 206 -16.57 -15.99 -2.34
C GLN A 206 -16.28 -16.67 -3.69
N THR A 207 -15.72 -15.98 -4.68
CA THR A 207 -15.30 -16.61 -5.95
C THR A 207 -14.06 -17.51 -5.83
N LEU A 208 -13.39 -17.45 -4.67
CA LEU A 208 -12.21 -18.25 -4.31
C LEU A 208 -12.49 -19.25 -3.16
N ASP A 209 -13.77 -19.49 -2.83
CA ASP A 209 -14.19 -20.31 -1.69
C ASP A 209 -13.61 -19.84 -0.33
N ILE A 210 -13.43 -18.53 -0.20
CA ILE A 210 -12.99 -17.84 1.03
C ILE A 210 -14.17 -17.05 1.62
N ALA A 211 -14.57 -17.41 2.84
CA ALA A 211 -15.63 -16.70 3.55
C ALA A 211 -15.07 -15.52 4.36
N LEU A 212 -15.51 -14.30 4.03
CA LEU A 212 -15.35 -13.13 4.91
C LEU A 212 -16.64 -12.97 5.77
N PRO A 213 -16.54 -12.93 7.11
CA PRO A 213 -17.70 -12.81 7.98
C PRO A 213 -18.65 -11.67 7.62
N LYS A 214 -19.95 -11.89 7.83
CA LYS A 214 -21.00 -10.84 7.74
C LYS A 214 -21.05 -10.02 9.03
N SER A 215 -19.92 -9.39 9.37
CA SER A 215 -19.83 -8.38 10.42
C SER A 215 -19.52 -7.04 9.77
N ASP A 216 -20.22 -6.00 10.21
CA ASP A 216 -19.94 -4.60 9.84
C ASP A 216 -18.69 -4.08 10.57
N THR A 217 -18.29 -4.73 11.66
CA THR A 217 -17.00 -4.50 12.33
C THR A 217 -16.02 -5.62 11.99
N VAL A 218 -15.08 -5.31 11.10
CA VAL A 218 -13.91 -6.16 10.83
C VAL A 218 -12.74 -5.79 11.76
N ARG A 219 -11.76 -6.68 11.89
CA ARG A 219 -10.46 -6.38 12.51
C ARG A 219 -9.34 -6.75 11.54
N PRO A 220 -8.13 -6.15 11.66
CA PRO A 220 -6.99 -6.54 10.84
C PRO A 220 -6.68 -8.04 10.91
N SER A 221 -6.84 -8.65 12.09
CA SER A 221 -6.70 -10.10 12.28
C SER A 221 -7.71 -10.96 11.50
N THR A 222 -8.85 -10.41 11.07
CA THR A 222 -9.75 -11.08 10.12
C THR A 222 -9.14 -11.18 8.73
N PHE A 223 -8.43 -10.14 8.30
CA PHE A 223 -7.71 -10.13 7.02
C PHE A 223 -6.43 -10.96 7.09
N ASN A 224 -5.67 -10.91 8.18
CA ASN A 224 -4.46 -11.71 8.33
C ASN A 224 -4.74 -13.22 8.20
N ARG A 225 -5.81 -13.74 8.82
CA ARG A 225 -6.25 -15.15 8.63
C ARG A 225 -6.57 -15.53 7.19
N ILE A 226 -7.03 -14.56 6.38
CA ILE A 226 -7.29 -14.78 4.95
C ILE A 226 -5.96 -14.79 4.19
N LEU A 227 -5.04 -13.87 4.51
CA LEU A 227 -3.70 -13.79 3.94
C LEU A 227 -2.87 -15.04 4.25
N GLU A 228 -2.87 -15.50 5.50
CA GLU A 228 -2.29 -16.76 5.97
C GLU A 228 -2.84 -17.97 5.19
N ARG A 229 -4.17 -18.03 4.96
CA ARG A 229 -4.82 -19.14 4.24
C ARG A 229 -4.44 -19.21 2.76
N VAL A 230 -4.07 -18.10 2.14
CA VAL A 230 -3.67 -18.04 0.71
C VAL A 230 -2.17 -17.99 0.51
N GLU A 231 -1.36 -17.95 1.58
CA GLU A 231 0.08 -17.88 1.48
C GLU A 231 0.65 -19.07 0.69
N GLY A 232 1.63 -18.80 -0.17
CA GLY A 232 2.21 -19.80 -1.08
C GLY A 232 1.35 -20.23 -2.26
N THR A 233 0.10 -19.75 -2.39
CA THR A 233 -0.78 -20.04 -3.54
C THR A 233 -0.68 -18.99 -4.65
N ASP A 234 -1.03 -19.36 -5.89
CA ASP A 234 -1.04 -18.44 -7.03
C ASP A 234 -2.00 -17.24 -6.85
N THR A 235 -3.00 -17.34 -5.96
CA THR A 235 -3.95 -16.27 -5.67
C THR A 235 -3.48 -15.32 -4.55
N ALA A 236 -2.38 -15.61 -3.86
CA ALA A 236 -1.87 -14.77 -2.78
C ALA A 236 -1.63 -13.30 -3.19
N PRO A 237 -0.98 -13.00 -4.35
CA PRO A 237 -0.74 -11.61 -4.75
C PRO A 237 -2.03 -10.84 -5.02
N LEU A 238 -3.01 -11.53 -5.64
CA LEU A 238 -4.33 -10.99 -5.93
C LEU A 238 -5.09 -10.64 -4.65
N VAL A 239 -5.15 -11.57 -3.70
CA VAL A 239 -5.86 -11.37 -2.43
C VAL A 239 -5.22 -10.25 -1.61
N ASN A 240 -3.88 -10.17 -1.56
CA ASN A 240 -3.16 -9.02 -0.98
C ASN A 240 -3.59 -7.70 -1.65
N GLN A 241 -3.64 -7.65 -2.98
CA GLN A 241 -3.98 -6.44 -3.73
C GLN A 241 -5.44 -5.99 -3.52
N VAL A 242 -6.41 -6.92 -3.51
CA VAL A 242 -7.82 -6.59 -3.28
C VAL A 242 -8.06 -6.18 -1.83
N ILE A 243 -7.42 -6.84 -0.86
CA ILE A 243 -7.47 -6.42 0.55
C ILE A 243 -6.87 -5.02 0.73
N LEU A 244 -5.72 -4.71 0.12
CA LEU A 244 -5.15 -3.35 0.14
C LEU A 244 -6.14 -2.32 -0.39
N ARG A 245 -6.76 -2.57 -1.56
CA ARG A 245 -7.73 -1.64 -2.19
C ARG A 245 -9.01 -1.45 -1.37
N SER A 246 -9.41 -2.46 -0.60
CA SER A 246 -10.54 -2.34 0.32
C SER A 246 -10.26 -1.42 1.52
N GLN A 247 -9.00 -1.14 1.86
CA GLN A 247 -8.68 -0.25 2.99
C GLN A 247 -9.07 1.20 2.68
N SER A 248 -9.27 1.97 3.76
CA SER A 248 -9.39 3.43 3.71
C SER A 248 -7.98 4.06 3.67
N GLN A 249 -7.87 5.30 3.22
CA GLN A 249 -6.58 6.01 3.26
C GLN A 249 -6.32 6.54 4.67
N ALA A 250 -5.08 6.50 5.13
CA ALA A 250 -4.69 7.18 6.38
C ALA A 250 -4.60 8.70 6.17
N GLU A 251 -4.97 9.46 7.18
CA GLU A 251 -4.94 10.93 7.14
C GLU A 251 -4.48 11.52 8.47
N TYR A 252 -4.36 12.84 8.52
CA TYR A 252 -4.17 13.58 9.76
C TYR A 252 -5.50 14.18 10.20
N ALA A 253 -5.83 14.03 11.48
CA ALA A 253 -7.05 14.58 12.07
C ALA A 253 -6.78 15.09 13.51
N ALA A 254 -7.61 16.03 13.98
CA ALA A 254 -7.62 16.46 15.38
C ALA A 254 -8.47 15.52 16.28
N GLU A 255 -9.37 14.75 15.69
CA GLU A 255 -10.13 13.68 16.35
C GLU A 255 -9.38 12.34 16.26
N ASN A 256 -9.50 11.51 17.31
CA ASN A 256 -8.89 10.18 17.34
C ASN A 256 -9.94 9.06 17.22
N TYR A 257 -10.07 8.52 16.01
CA TYR A 257 -10.82 7.29 15.73
C TYR A 257 -9.91 6.05 15.56
N GLY A 258 -8.63 6.15 15.93
CA GLY A 258 -7.65 5.07 15.91
C GLY A 258 -6.97 4.86 14.54
N HIS A 259 -6.15 3.80 14.47
CA HIS A 259 -5.40 3.44 13.27
C HIS A 259 -5.58 1.95 12.98
N PHE A 260 -6.56 1.61 12.13
CA PHE A 260 -6.94 0.25 11.78
C PHE A 260 -5.75 -0.57 11.27
N GLY A 261 -4.99 -0.07 10.27
CA GLY A 261 -3.85 -0.81 9.70
C GLY A 261 -2.77 -1.24 10.70
N LEU A 262 -2.56 -0.48 11.79
CA LEU A 262 -1.58 -0.82 12.85
C LEU A 262 -2.22 -1.54 14.05
N ASN A 263 -3.55 -1.68 14.05
CA ASN A 263 -4.40 -2.08 15.17
C ASN A 263 -4.11 -1.30 16.47
N LEU A 264 -4.01 0.04 16.36
CA LEU A 264 -3.72 0.95 17.48
C LEU A 264 -4.92 1.85 17.80
N ARG A 265 -5.18 2.08 19.10
CA ARG A 265 -6.25 2.97 19.60
C ARG A 265 -5.91 4.46 19.54
N ARG A 266 -4.63 4.78 19.35
CA ARG A 266 -4.08 6.14 19.28
C ARG A 266 -2.74 6.05 18.60
N TYR A 267 -2.45 7.00 17.73
CA TYR A 267 -1.20 7.08 17.01
C TYR A 267 -1.00 8.52 16.55
N ALA A 268 0.17 9.09 16.81
CA ALA A 268 0.54 10.42 16.35
C ALA A 268 1.98 10.35 15.82
N HIS A 269 2.23 10.92 14.65
CA HIS A 269 3.59 10.94 14.11
C HIS A 269 4.46 11.90 14.94
N PHE A 270 5.57 11.40 15.48
CA PHE A 270 6.54 12.12 16.32
C PHE A 270 7.98 12.00 15.80
N THR A 271 8.27 10.95 15.03
CA THR A 271 9.62 10.46 14.73
C THR A 271 10.27 11.04 13.47
N SER A 272 9.70 12.07 12.83
CA SER A 272 10.23 12.66 11.59
C SER A 272 9.94 14.17 11.38
N PRO A 273 10.12 15.04 12.38
CA PRO A 273 9.81 16.49 12.29
C PRO A 273 10.64 17.27 11.26
N ILE A 274 11.75 16.70 10.78
CA ILE A 274 12.56 17.31 9.70
C ILE A 274 11.80 17.30 8.35
N ARG A 275 10.89 16.33 8.15
CA ARG A 275 10.28 16.01 6.85
C ARG A 275 8.75 15.92 6.88
N ARG A 276 8.10 16.13 8.03
CA ARG A 276 6.65 16.11 8.22
C ARG A 276 6.25 17.17 9.25
N TYR A 277 5.30 18.03 8.89
CA TYR A 277 4.83 19.11 9.75
C TYR A 277 3.98 18.59 10.92
N ALA A 278 3.26 17.48 10.74
CA ALA A 278 2.54 16.78 11.80
C ALA A 278 3.44 16.49 13.02
N ASP A 279 4.63 15.93 12.77
CA ASP A 279 5.61 15.62 13.82
C ASP A 279 6.14 16.89 14.50
N LEU A 280 6.29 18.01 13.77
CA LEU A 280 6.69 19.29 14.35
C LEU A 280 5.61 19.84 15.31
N ILE A 281 4.32 19.70 14.97
CA ILE A 281 3.20 20.04 15.85
C ILE A 281 3.18 19.14 17.09
N VAL A 282 3.41 17.84 16.94
CA VAL A 282 3.50 16.90 18.09
C VAL A 282 4.70 17.23 18.99
N HIS A 283 5.86 17.58 18.42
CA HIS A 283 7.01 18.07 19.19
C HIS A 283 6.67 19.33 20.00
N ARG A 284 6.01 20.31 19.38
CA ARG A 284 5.54 21.54 20.04
C ARG A 284 4.56 21.25 21.18
N GLY A 285 3.61 20.35 20.98
CA GLY A 285 2.69 19.90 22.03
C GLY A 285 3.44 19.28 23.22
N LEU A 286 4.46 18.46 22.96
CA LEU A 286 5.28 17.84 24.01
C LEU A 286 6.11 18.89 24.77
N VAL A 287 6.73 19.84 24.05
CA VAL A 287 7.52 20.92 24.67
C VAL A 287 6.64 21.79 25.58
N ALA A 288 5.44 22.17 25.15
CA ALA A 288 4.50 22.95 25.96
C ALA A 288 4.00 22.15 27.19
N SER A 289 3.45 20.96 26.97
CA SER A 289 2.78 20.16 28.01
C SER A 289 3.69 19.60 29.11
N LEU A 290 5.00 19.55 28.83
CA LEU A 290 6.04 19.10 29.75
C LEU A 290 6.93 20.24 30.28
N GLY A 291 6.70 21.49 29.84
CA GLY A 291 7.46 22.65 30.30
C GLY A 291 8.92 22.68 29.85
N PHE A 292 9.23 22.13 28.67
CA PHE A 292 10.60 22.06 28.15
C PHE A 292 11.10 23.33 27.44
N GLY A 293 10.28 24.38 27.35
CA GLY A 293 10.66 25.69 26.81
C GLY A 293 9.50 26.48 26.21
N ALA A 294 9.79 27.71 25.78
CA ALA A 294 8.83 28.62 25.14
C ALA A 294 8.66 28.39 23.61
N ASP A 295 9.25 27.32 23.08
CA ASP A 295 9.13 26.82 21.69
C ASP A 295 7.87 25.97 21.47
N GLY A 296 7.12 25.71 22.54
CA GLY A 296 5.97 24.81 22.52
C GLY A 296 4.80 25.29 21.66
N LEU A 297 3.75 24.48 21.64
CA LEU A 297 2.50 24.85 20.99
C LEU A 297 1.93 26.11 21.67
N PRO A 298 1.54 27.16 20.93
CA PRO A 298 1.00 28.38 21.53
C PRO A 298 -0.24 28.07 22.40
N PRO A 299 -0.36 28.62 23.63
CA PRO A 299 -1.45 28.28 24.56
C PRO A 299 -2.86 28.52 24.01
N GLU A 300 -3.00 29.44 23.06
CA GLU A 300 -4.24 29.80 22.36
C GLU A 300 -4.62 28.84 21.23
N THR A 301 -3.79 27.83 20.92
CA THR A 301 -4.04 26.90 19.81
C THR A 301 -5.27 26.04 20.06
N THR A 302 -6.30 26.17 19.22
CA THR A 302 -7.55 25.43 19.38
C THR A 302 -7.58 24.10 18.61
N ILE A 303 -8.56 23.24 18.93
CA ILE A 303 -8.75 21.96 18.24
C ILE A 303 -9.17 22.19 16.78
N GLU A 304 -9.97 23.23 16.53
CA GLU A 304 -10.43 23.65 15.20
C GLU A 304 -9.25 24.07 14.33
N GLN A 305 -8.34 24.90 14.86
CA GLN A 305 -7.10 25.30 14.17
C GLN A 305 -6.21 24.09 13.85
N LEU A 306 -6.08 23.13 14.76
CA LEU A 306 -5.38 21.87 14.48
C LEU A 306 -6.11 21.02 13.43
N GLY A 307 -7.44 21.08 13.37
CA GLY A 307 -8.24 20.45 12.32
C GLY A 307 -7.96 21.04 10.93
N GLU A 308 -7.90 22.36 10.81
CA GLU A 308 -7.52 23.05 9.58
C GLU A 308 -6.10 22.68 9.13
N VAL A 309 -5.14 22.70 10.06
CA VAL A 309 -3.75 22.28 9.81
C VAL A 309 -3.70 20.81 9.36
N ALA A 310 -4.43 19.92 10.03
CA ALA A 310 -4.46 18.48 9.73
C ALA A 310 -5.05 18.19 8.34
N ALA A 311 -6.12 18.91 7.97
CA ALA A 311 -6.69 18.85 6.62
C ALA A 311 -5.69 19.35 5.55
N ALA A 312 -5.02 20.47 5.80
CA ALA A 312 -4.04 21.06 4.88
C ALA A 312 -2.86 20.11 4.62
N ILE A 313 -2.24 19.55 5.67
CA ILE A 313 -1.08 18.65 5.50
C ILE A 313 -1.48 17.27 4.94
N SER A 314 -2.74 16.84 5.11
CA SER A 314 -3.27 15.65 4.43
C SER A 314 -3.42 15.88 2.92
N VAL A 315 -3.73 17.11 2.49
CA VAL A 315 -3.73 17.49 1.06
C VAL A 315 -2.31 17.51 0.49
N THR A 316 -1.33 18.06 1.22
CA THR A 316 0.07 18.08 0.75
C THR A 316 0.67 16.67 0.66
N GLU A 317 0.34 15.78 1.60
CA GLU A 317 0.76 14.38 1.57
C GLU A 317 0.24 13.68 0.31
N ARG A 318 -1.06 13.80 0.02
CA ARG A 318 -1.66 13.24 -1.22
C ARG A 318 -1.04 13.82 -2.48
N ARG A 319 -0.76 15.12 -2.52
CA ARG A 319 -0.08 15.79 -3.64
C ARG A 319 1.34 15.27 -3.84
N ALA A 320 2.08 15.05 -2.76
CA ALA A 320 3.43 14.49 -2.80
C ALA A 320 3.42 13.05 -3.35
N MET A 321 2.57 12.18 -2.79
CA MET A 321 2.41 10.79 -3.26
C MET A 321 2.06 10.72 -4.75
N ALA A 322 1.19 11.61 -5.23
CA ALA A 322 0.83 11.67 -6.65
C ALA A 322 2.03 12.08 -7.54
N ALA A 323 2.79 13.10 -7.14
CA ALA A 323 3.96 13.56 -7.88
C ALA A 323 5.12 12.53 -7.88
N GLU A 324 5.34 11.85 -6.76
CA GLU A 324 6.32 10.76 -6.64
C GLU A 324 5.98 9.62 -7.60
N ARG A 325 4.71 9.17 -7.59
CA ARG A 325 4.21 8.14 -8.51
C ARG A 325 4.33 8.58 -9.97
N GLU A 326 3.84 9.76 -10.32
CA GLU A 326 3.87 10.26 -11.71
C GLU A 326 5.32 10.36 -12.23
N THR A 327 6.28 10.71 -11.36
CA THR A 327 7.71 10.74 -11.74
C THR A 327 8.26 9.33 -11.98
N VAL A 328 7.90 8.36 -11.15
CA VAL A 328 8.23 6.93 -11.33
C VAL A 328 7.65 6.41 -12.65
N ASP A 329 6.37 6.67 -12.92
CA ASP A 329 5.67 6.23 -14.12
C ASP A 329 6.31 6.83 -15.39
N ARG A 330 6.65 8.14 -15.39
CA ARG A 330 7.36 8.81 -16.48
C ARG A 330 8.77 8.25 -16.73
N LEU A 331 9.56 8.00 -15.67
CA LEU A 331 10.91 7.45 -15.78
C LEU A 331 10.89 6.02 -16.35
N ILE A 332 9.96 5.18 -15.92
CA ILE A 332 9.82 3.82 -16.43
C ILE A 332 9.28 3.83 -17.87
N ALA A 333 8.30 4.70 -18.19
CA ALA A 333 7.81 4.86 -19.55
C ALA A 333 8.89 5.36 -20.53
N HIS A 334 9.81 6.20 -20.07
CA HIS A 334 10.99 6.60 -20.84
C HIS A 334 11.95 5.42 -21.08
N HIS A 335 12.27 4.64 -20.04
CA HIS A 335 13.15 3.47 -20.13
C HIS A 335 12.62 2.34 -21.04
N LEU A 336 11.28 2.21 -21.13
CA LEU A 336 10.64 1.21 -21.97
C LEU A 336 10.36 1.70 -23.40
N ALA A 337 10.56 2.99 -23.71
CA ALA A 337 10.30 3.54 -25.04
C ALA A 337 11.17 2.92 -26.13
N ASP A 338 12.43 2.60 -25.82
CA ASP A 338 13.36 1.90 -26.72
C ASP A 338 13.04 0.40 -26.87
N GLN A 339 12.02 -0.10 -26.16
CA GLN A 339 11.63 -1.52 -26.10
C GLN A 339 10.23 -1.77 -26.70
N ILE A 340 9.68 -0.82 -27.47
CA ILE A 340 8.41 -1.02 -28.19
C ILE A 340 8.54 -2.22 -29.14
N GLY A 341 7.54 -3.10 -29.09
CA GLY A 341 7.51 -4.40 -29.79
C GLY A 341 7.99 -5.58 -28.94
N ALA A 342 8.70 -5.35 -27.83
CA ALA A 342 9.12 -6.40 -26.90
C ALA A 342 7.92 -6.99 -26.13
N VAL A 343 8.08 -8.24 -25.68
CA VAL A 343 7.10 -8.98 -24.89
C VAL A 343 7.59 -9.10 -23.46
N PHE A 344 6.70 -8.84 -22.50
CA PHE A 344 6.98 -8.83 -21.07
C PHE A 344 6.04 -9.76 -20.32
N ALA A 345 6.54 -10.40 -19.26
CA ALA A 345 5.70 -11.03 -18.26
C ALA A 345 5.02 -9.97 -17.40
N ALA A 346 3.70 -10.06 -17.26
CA ALA A 346 2.90 -9.12 -16.50
C ALA A 346 1.79 -9.82 -15.72
N ARG A 347 1.17 -9.06 -14.82
CA ARG A 347 -0.02 -9.48 -14.09
C ARG A 347 -1.13 -8.48 -14.29
N ILE A 348 -2.36 -8.94 -14.50
CA ILE A 348 -3.51 -8.03 -14.55
C ILE A 348 -3.66 -7.37 -13.18
N SER A 349 -3.36 -6.07 -13.12
CA SER A 349 -3.44 -5.25 -11.92
C SER A 349 -4.82 -4.63 -11.76
N GLY A 350 -5.64 -4.53 -12.81
CA GLY A 350 -6.98 -3.96 -12.76
C GLY A 350 -7.85 -4.36 -13.95
N ALA A 351 -9.17 -4.29 -13.81
CA ALA A 351 -10.11 -4.49 -14.90
C ALA A 351 -11.18 -3.40 -14.88
N THR A 352 -11.59 -2.92 -16.04
CA THR A 352 -12.64 -1.91 -16.22
C THR A 352 -13.40 -2.18 -17.51
N ARG A 353 -14.52 -1.47 -17.75
CA ARG A 353 -15.24 -1.51 -19.03
C ARG A 353 -14.40 -1.07 -20.23
N ALA A 354 -13.33 -0.29 -20.03
CA ALA A 354 -12.48 0.20 -21.10
C ALA A 354 -11.35 -0.77 -21.48
N GLY A 355 -10.98 -1.69 -20.58
CA GLY A 355 -9.80 -2.54 -20.73
C GLY A 355 -9.21 -3.02 -19.40
N LEU A 356 -8.05 -3.67 -19.51
CA LEU A 356 -7.28 -4.19 -18.40
C LEU A 356 -6.13 -3.25 -18.05
N PHE A 357 -5.86 -3.06 -16.76
CA PHE A 357 -4.58 -2.57 -16.29
C PHE A 357 -3.68 -3.78 -16.02
N VAL A 358 -2.41 -3.68 -16.41
CA VAL A 358 -1.39 -4.70 -16.17
C VAL A 358 -0.19 -4.06 -15.48
N ALA A 359 0.44 -4.79 -14.56
CA ALA A 359 1.71 -4.43 -13.96
C ALA A 359 2.79 -5.44 -14.41
N LEU A 360 3.90 -4.96 -14.98
CA LEU A 360 5.00 -5.83 -15.39
C LEU A 360 5.63 -6.54 -14.17
N GLU A 361 5.96 -7.83 -14.25
CA GLU A 361 6.45 -8.57 -13.07
C GLU A 361 7.83 -8.02 -12.62
N GLU A 362 8.75 -7.74 -13.55
CA GLU A 362 10.10 -7.22 -13.24
C GLU A 362 10.07 -5.76 -12.76
N THR A 363 9.71 -4.82 -13.65
CA THR A 363 9.79 -3.38 -13.39
C THR A 363 8.64 -2.84 -12.55
N GLY A 364 7.50 -3.55 -12.47
CA GLY A 364 6.29 -3.06 -11.83
C GLY A 364 5.58 -1.94 -12.58
N ALA A 365 5.98 -1.65 -13.82
CA ALA A 365 5.35 -0.62 -14.63
C ALA A 365 3.85 -0.91 -14.81
N ASP A 366 2.99 0.02 -14.41
CA ASP A 366 1.57 -0.04 -14.78
C ASP A 366 1.41 0.32 -16.27
N GLY A 367 0.50 -0.37 -16.95
CA GLY A 367 0.09 -0.05 -18.31
C GLY A 367 -1.31 -0.57 -18.63
N PHE A 368 -1.77 -0.29 -19.84
CA PHE A 368 -3.17 -0.52 -20.21
C PHE A 368 -3.32 -1.32 -21.50
N ILE A 369 -4.24 -2.30 -21.47
CA ILE A 369 -4.68 -3.09 -22.63
C ILE A 369 -6.12 -2.72 -22.93
N PRO A 370 -6.41 -2.00 -24.03
CA PRO A 370 -7.77 -1.66 -24.42
C PRO A 370 -8.64 -2.91 -24.64
N ALA A 371 -9.90 -2.89 -24.19
CA ALA A 371 -10.82 -4.01 -24.36
C ALA A 371 -11.04 -4.40 -25.83
N SER A 372 -10.88 -3.45 -26.76
CA SER A 372 -10.92 -3.66 -28.21
C SER A 372 -9.76 -4.50 -28.77
N THR A 373 -8.72 -4.76 -27.99
CA THR A 373 -7.53 -5.56 -28.40
C THR A 373 -7.49 -6.96 -27.80
N LEU A 374 -8.45 -7.34 -26.94
CA LEU A 374 -8.46 -8.63 -26.23
C LEU A 374 -8.93 -9.83 -27.07
N GLY A 375 -9.28 -9.63 -28.35
CA GLY A 375 -9.67 -10.70 -29.26
C GLY A 375 -10.88 -10.34 -30.14
N GLN A 376 -11.59 -11.37 -30.62
CA GLN A 376 -12.77 -11.23 -31.50
C GLN A 376 -14.09 -11.53 -30.77
N ASP A 377 -14.16 -11.23 -29.48
CA ASP A 377 -15.38 -11.34 -28.68
C ASP A 377 -15.71 -10.00 -28.02
N TYR A 378 -16.97 -9.82 -27.61
CA TYR A 378 -17.39 -8.65 -26.86
C TYR A 378 -17.15 -8.91 -25.36
N TYR A 379 -16.13 -8.26 -24.79
CA TYR A 379 -15.77 -8.42 -23.39
C TYR A 379 -16.57 -7.48 -22.48
N ARG A 380 -17.31 -8.04 -21.53
CA ARG A 380 -18.05 -7.30 -20.49
C ARG A 380 -17.32 -7.34 -19.17
N TYR A 381 -17.38 -6.22 -18.46
CA TYR A 381 -16.83 -6.10 -17.11
C TYR A 381 -17.79 -6.73 -16.09
N ASP A 382 -17.31 -7.79 -15.44
CA ASP A 382 -17.93 -8.44 -14.29
C ASP A 382 -17.29 -7.88 -13.02
N GLU A 383 -18.03 -6.98 -12.35
CA GLU A 383 -17.59 -6.29 -11.15
C GLU A 383 -17.43 -7.21 -9.94
N ALA A 384 -18.26 -8.27 -9.85
CA ALA A 384 -18.21 -9.24 -8.76
C ALA A 384 -16.96 -10.13 -8.86
N ARG A 385 -16.58 -10.51 -10.09
CA ARG A 385 -15.36 -11.30 -10.36
C ARG A 385 -14.10 -10.45 -10.58
N GLN A 386 -14.24 -9.12 -10.65
CA GLN A 386 -13.17 -8.20 -11.03
C GLN A 386 -12.47 -8.64 -12.34
N ALA A 387 -13.27 -8.85 -13.39
CA ALA A 387 -12.79 -9.49 -14.62
C ALA A 387 -13.44 -8.91 -15.88
N LEU A 388 -12.77 -9.04 -17.02
CA LEU A 388 -13.39 -8.94 -18.34
C LEU A 388 -13.74 -10.35 -18.84
N VAL A 389 -14.99 -10.54 -19.29
CA VAL A 389 -15.56 -11.84 -19.71
C VAL A 389 -16.13 -11.72 -21.12
N GLY A 390 -15.70 -12.59 -22.04
CA GLY A 390 -16.22 -12.63 -23.41
C GLY A 390 -17.64 -13.21 -23.48
N ASP A 391 -18.58 -12.44 -24.04
CA ASP A 391 -20.00 -12.78 -24.09
C ASP A 391 -20.32 -14.08 -24.83
N ARG A 392 -19.55 -14.43 -25.86
CA ARG A 392 -19.78 -15.62 -26.70
C ARG A 392 -18.87 -16.79 -26.35
N THR A 393 -17.67 -16.50 -25.86
CA THR A 393 -16.61 -17.50 -25.62
C THR A 393 -16.52 -17.94 -24.17
N GLY A 394 -16.96 -17.10 -23.22
CA GLY A 394 -16.71 -17.30 -21.79
C GLY A 394 -15.25 -17.10 -21.39
N GLU A 395 -14.39 -16.61 -22.29
CA GLU A 395 -12.99 -16.30 -22.03
C GLU A 395 -12.89 -15.18 -20.98
N MET A 396 -12.05 -15.36 -19.97
CA MET A 396 -12.04 -14.52 -18.79
C MET A 396 -10.63 -14.07 -18.43
N HIS A 397 -10.47 -12.75 -18.30
CA HIS A 397 -9.25 -12.07 -17.87
C HIS A 397 -9.52 -11.39 -16.52
N ARG A 398 -9.00 -11.97 -15.44
CA ARG A 398 -9.24 -11.54 -14.05
C ARG A 398 -8.08 -10.71 -13.53
N ILE A 399 -8.33 -9.77 -12.62
CA ILE A 399 -7.23 -9.23 -11.79
C ILE A 399 -6.49 -10.41 -11.15
N GLY A 400 -5.16 -10.37 -11.16
CA GLY A 400 -4.29 -11.40 -10.59
C GLY A 400 -3.74 -12.40 -11.58
N ASP A 401 -4.36 -12.58 -12.75
CA ASP A 401 -3.89 -13.52 -13.77
C ASP A 401 -2.51 -13.11 -14.30
N ARG A 402 -1.61 -14.09 -14.46
CA ARG A 402 -0.34 -13.93 -15.17
C ARG A 402 -0.59 -13.94 -16.67
N VAL A 403 -0.01 -12.99 -17.37
CA VAL A 403 -0.19 -12.77 -18.80
C VAL A 403 1.13 -12.37 -19.45
N GLU A 404 1.28 -12.68 -20.73
CA GLU A 404 2.34 -12.07 -21.56
C GLU A 404 1.75 -10.90 -22.33
N VAL A 405 2.48 -9.79 -22.39
CA VAL A 405 2.01 -8.55 -23.00
C VAL A 405 3.07 -7.97 -23.93
N ARG A 406 2.67 -7.55 -25.14
CA ARG A 406 3.56 -6.81 -26.05
C ARG A 406 3.41 -5.33 -25.83
N LEU A 407 4.52 -4.62 -25.60
CA LEU A 407 4.51 -3.15 -25.57
C LEU A 407 4.26 -2.62 -26.98
N VAL A 408 3.21 -1.84 -27.17
CA VAL A 408 2.86 -1.26 -28.49
C VAL A 408 2.97 0.26 -28.53
N GLU A 409 3.02 0.91 -27.36
CA GLU A 409 3.17 2.35 -27.26
C GLU A 409 3.72 2.73 -25.89
N ALA A 410 4.71 3.63 -25.86
CA ALA A 410 5.17 4.28 -24.66
C ALA A 410 5.07 5.80 -24.85
N ALA A 411 4.49 6.50 -23.88
CA ALA A 411 4.36 7.95 -23.87
C ALA A 411 5.09 8.54 -22.66
N PRO A 412 6.42 8.77 -22.75
CA PRO A 412 7.26 9.12 -21.60
C PRO A 412 6.80 10.35 -20.82
N VAL A 413 6.30 11.39 -21.51
CA VAL A 413 5.81 12.62 -20.87
C VAL A 413 4.52 12.39 -20.07
N ALA A 414 3.69 11.45 -20.51
CA ALA A 414 2.43 11.09 -19.84
C ALA A 414 2.60 9.98 -18.78
N GLY A 415 3.77 9.33 -18.70
CA GLY A 415 3.99 8.15 -17.86
C GLY A 415 3.13 6.95 -18.27
N ALA A 416 2.67 6.90 -19.51
CA ALA A 416 1.69 5.91 -19.97
C ALA A 416 2.31 4.84 -20.89
N LEU A 417 1.86 3.60 -20.70
CA LEU A 417 2.26 2.44 -21.50
C LEU A 417 1.00 1.74 -22.02
N ARG A 418 0.95 1.45 -23.32
CA ARG A 418 -0.10 0.66 -23.95
C ARG A 418 0.45 -0.69 -24.37
N PHE A 419 -0.33 -1.72 -24.06
CA PHE A 419 0.02 -3.11 -24.30
C PHE A 419 -1.03 -3.83 -25.17
N GLU A 420 -0.60 -4.85 -25.89
CA GLU A 420 -1.46 -5.88 -26.47
C GLU A 420 -1.30 -7.19 -25.68
N LEU A 421 -2.40 -7.91 -25.49
CA LEU A 421 -2.38 -9.19 -24.78
C LEU A 421 -1.92 -10.31 -25.71
N MET A 422 -0.96 -11.13 -25.25
CA MET A 422 -0.42 -12.25 -26.02
C MET A 422 -0.97 -13.63 -25.59
N THR A 423 -1.44 -13.74 -24.34
CA THR A 423 -1.98 -14.97 -23.74
C THR A 423 -3.51 -15.06 -23.85
N GLU A 424 -4.04 -16.25 -24.15
CA GLU A 424 -5.48 -16.54 -24.01
C GLU A 424 -5.91 -16.47 -22.52
N GLY A 425 -7.16 -16.07 -22.28
CA GLY A 425 -7.76 -16.00 -20.95
C GLY A 425 -8.19 -17.36 -20.39
N ALA A 426 -8.61 -17.36 -19.13
CA ALA A 426 -9.17 -18.56 -18.49
C ALA A 426 -10.58 -18.86 -19.02
N TYR A 427 -10.91 -20.15 -19.19
CA TYR A 427 -12.25 -20.61 -19.58
C TYR A 427 -12.89 -21.40 -18.42
N PRO A 428 -13.78 -20.78 -17.61
CA PRO A 428 -14.43 -21.46 -16.48
C PRO A 428 -15.43 -22.51 -16.97
N GLY A 429 -14.99 -23.77 -17.09
CA GLY A 429 -15.81 -24.89 -17.56
C GLY A 429 -15.10 -25.86 -18.51
N GLY A 430 -13.90 -25.52 -19.01
CA GLY A 430 -13.11 -26.38 -19.90
C GLY A 430 -12.61 -25.64 -21.14
N LYS A 431 -11.62 -26.22 -21.83
CA LYS A 431 -10.94 -25.56 -22.96
C LYS A 431 -11.90 -25.18 -24.09
N ARG A 432 -11.65 -23.99 -24.65
CA ARG A 432 -12.14 -23.43 -25.93
C ARG A 432 -12.72 -24.50 -26.87
N GLY A 433 -14.05 -24.55 -26.96
CA GLY A 433 -14.74 -25.51 -27.82
C GLY A 433 -14.31 -25.35 -29.28
N ALA A 434 -13.76 -26.44 -29.86
CA ALA A 434 -13.34 -26.45 -31.25
C ALA A 434 -14.51 -26.05 -32.16
N GLY A 435 -14.25 -25.13 -33.10
CA GLY A 435 -15.31 -24.38 -33.79
C GLY A 435 -16.30 -25.27 -34.54
N ALA A 436 -17.59 -24.96 -34.38
CA ALA A 436 -18.63 -25.50 -35.26
C ALA A 436 -18.32 -25.10 -36.72
N PRO A 437 -18.27 -26.05 -37.67
CA PRO A 437 -18.00 -25.72 -39.07
C PRO A 437 -19.10 -24.82 -39.65
N ARG A 438 -18.71 -23.78 -40.39
CA ARG A 438 -19.65 -22.91 -41.12
C ARG A 438 -20.53 -23.75 -42.04
N GLY A 439 -21.85 -23.66 -41.86
CA GLY A 439 -22.81 -24.32 -42.74
C GLY A 439 -22.75 -23.74 -44.16
N ALA A 440 -22.29 -24.54 -45.12
CA ALA A 440 -22.42 -24.22 -46.54
C ALA A 440 -23.91 -24.28 -46.97
N PRO A 441 -24.37 -23.39 -47.86
CA PRO A 441 -25.77 -23.37 -48.28
C PRO A 441 -26.09 -24.58 -49.17
N LYS A 442 -26.87 -25.53 -48.65
CA LYS A 442 -27.40 -26.65 -49.46
C LYS A 442 -28.39 -26.13 -50.49
N ARG A 443 -27.96 -26.07 -51.76
CA ARG A 443 -28.84 -26.00 -52.94
C ARG A 443 -29.71 -27.25 -53.00
N SER A 444 -31.03 -27.07 -53.04
CA SER A 444 -32.00 -28.15 -53.28
C SER A 444 -32.25 -28.33 -54.78
N PRO A 445 -32.08 -29.53 -55.36
CA PRO A 445 -32.62 -29.86 -56.68
C PRO A 445 -34.12 -30.15 -56.60
N LYS A 446 -34.88 -29.79 -57.63
CA LYS A 446 -36.30 -30.14 -57.79
C LYS A 446 -36.47 -31.56 -58.32
N GLY A 447 -37.60 -32.19 -57.98
CA GLY A 447 -38.39 -33.00 -58.92
C GLY A 447 -38.47 -34.51 -58.63
N GLY A 448 -39.70 -35.05 -58.77
CA GLY A 448 -39.98 -36.49 -58.72
C GLY A 448 -41.21 -36.81 -57.85
N ALA A 449 -42.34 -37.18 -58.47
CA ALA A 449 -43.60 -37.42 -57.77
C ALA A 449 -44.02 -38.90 -57.84
N SER A 450 -44.65 -39.41 -56.77
CA SER A 450 -45.67 -40.48 -56.86
C SER A 450 -46.42 -40.69 -55.53
N ARG A 451 -47.75 -40.60 -55.58
CA ARG A 451 -48.73 -41.23 -54.66
C ARG A 451 -48.93 -42.71 -55.08
N PRO A 452 -49.68 -43.60 -54.37
CA PRO A 452 -50.87 -43.40 -53.50
C PRO A 452 -50.61 -43.95 -52.05
N GLU A 453 -51.53 -44.38 -51.16
CA GLU A 453 -53.01 -44.47 -51.14
C GLU A 453 -53.61 -44.28 -49.71
N ARG A 454 -54.49 -45.18 -49.23
CA ARG A 454 -55.25 -45.12 -47.96
C ARG A 454 -55.55 -46.49 -47.32
N ALA A 455 -55.54 -46.53 -45.99
CA ALA A 455 -56.48 -47.24 -45.08
C ALA A 455 -56.24 -46.66 -43.66
N GLY A 456 -57.19 -46.38 -42.75
CA GLY A 456 -58.35 -47.17 -42.32
C GLY A 456 -57.93 -48.10 -41.15
N SER A 457 -58.46 -48.06 -39.92
CA SER A 457 -59.63 -47.36 -39.37
C SER A 457 -59.71 -47.39 -37.82
N ARG A 458 -60.43 -46.41 -37.23
CA ARG A 458 -61.34 -46.40 -36.04
C ARG A 458 -61.09 -47.20 -34.73
N LYS A 459 -61.64 -46.59 -33.65
CA LYS A 459 -61.97 -47.08 -32.27
C LYS A 459 -60.82 -47.04 -31.23
N ALA A 460 -61.07 -46.72 -29.95
CA ALA A 460 -62.20 -46.03 -29.30
C ALA A 460 -61.79 -45.48 -27.91
N THR A 461 -62.37 -44.35 -27.48
CA THR A 461 -62.34 -43.89 -26.08
C THR A 461 -63.36 -44.67 -25.23
N PRO A 462 -63.21 -44.74 -23.89
CA PRO A 462 -63.78 -43.67 -23.05
C PRO A 462 -63.03 -43.31 -21.75
N ARG A 463 -63.32 -42.09 -21.25
CA ARG A 463 -63.49 -41.63 -19.83
C ARG A 463 -62.78 -42.43 -18.70
N ASN A 464 -62.21 -41.78 -17.67
CA ASN A 464 -62.94 -40.82 -16.84
C ASN A 464 -62.04 -39.94 -15.93
N LYS A 465 -62.37 -38.63 -15.89
CA LYS A 465 -62.50 -37.71 -14.72
C LYS A 465 -61.57 -37.79 -13.48
N GLY A 466 -61.03 -36.61 -13.18
CA GLY A 466 -61.09 -35.97 -11.84
C GLY A 466 -59.78 -35.98 -11.04
N ARG A 467 -59.50 -34.99 -10.18
CA ARG A 467 -60.12 -33.67 -9.95
C ARG A 467 -59.07 -32.77 -9.25
N LYS A 468 -59.14 -31.45 -9.44
CA LYS A 468 -58.30 -30.47 -8.74
C LYS A 468 -58.52 -30.50 -7.22
N THR A 469 -57.44 -30.28 -6.48
CA THR A 469 -57.28 -29.12 -5.57
C THR A 469 -55.91 -28.51 -5.85
#